data_AF-A0A429EXH9-F1
#
_entry.id   AF-A0A429EXH9-F1
#
_cell.length_a   1.000
_cell.length_b   1.000
_cell.length_c   1.000
_cell.angle_alpha   90.00
_cell.angle_beta   90.00
_cell.angle_gamma   90.00
#
_symmetry.space_group_name_H-M   'P 1'
#
loop_
_entity.id
_entity.type
_entity.pdbx_description
1 polymer ?
#
loop_
_entity_poly.entity_id
_entity_poly.type
_entity_poly.pdbx_seq_one_letter_code
_entity_poly.pdbx_strand_id
1 'polypeptide(L)'
;MLRGTVDFTTTDGLDVDFARAAATGLPLVVDLGGLRFGNAELLALLISARPAPGVALVGPLSPSFQRRLDITGATTLFDIHPTLSAALDR
;
A
#
# COMPACT_ATOMS: atom_id res chain seq x y z
N MET A 1 1.66 -7.40 -5.67
CA MET A 1 0.19 -7.41 -5.51
C MET A 1 -0.15 -8.11 -4.21
N LEU A 2 -0.87 -7.43 -3.32
CA LEU A 2 -1.39 -8.01 -2.08
C LEU A 2 -2.79 -8.57 -2.34
N ARG A 3 -3.03 -9.81 -1.89
CA ARG A 3 -4.30 -10.52 -2.07
C ARG A 3 -4.78 -11.09 -0.74
N GLY A 4 -6.09 -11.05 -0.50
CA GLY A 4 -6.69 -11.65 0.69
C GLY A 4 -6.68 -10.71 1.89
N THR A 5 -6.21 -11.17 3.04
CA THR A 5 -6.21 -10.43 4.30
C THR A 5 -4.78 -10.20 4.73
N VAL A 6 -4.47 -8.99 5.18
CA VAL A 6 -3.23 -8.67 5.90
C VAL A 6 -3.61 -8.30 7.34
N ASP A 7 -3.26 -9.18 8.26
CA ASP A 7 -3.48 -9.11 9.71
C ASP A 7 -2.20 -9.54 10.46
N PHE A 8 -2.23 -9.48 11.79
CA PHE A 8 -1.07 -9.81 12.64
C PHE A 8 -0.53 -11.25 12.46
N THR A 9 -1.24 -12.15 11.77
CA THR A 9 -0.78 -13.51 11.45
C THR A 9 -0.25 -13.67 10.03
N THR A 10 -0.47 -12.67 9.18
CA THR A 10 -0.15 -12.67 7.74
C THR A 10 0.76 -11.52 7.33
N THR A 11 1.10 -10.60 8.24
CA THR A 11 2.10 -9.54 8.02
C THR A 11 3.53 -10.08 7.89
N ASP A 12 3.80 -11.31 8.32
CA ASP A 12 5.16 -11.89 8.32
C ASP A 12 5.82 -11.83 6.92
N GLY A 13 6.93 -11.10 6.84
CA GLY A 13 7.74 -10.93 5.63
C GLY A 13 7.41 -9.71 4.76
N LEU A 14 6.29 -9.01 5.02
CA LEU A 14 5.96 -7.78 4.28
C LEU A 14 6.97 -6.66 4.53
N ASP A 15 7.48 -6.55 5.75
CA ASP A 15 8.54 -5.61 6.12
C ASP A 15 9.82 -5.83 5.29
N VAL A 16 10.21 -7.09 5.09
CA VAL A 16 11.37 -7.48 4.26
C VAL A 16 11.13 -7.13 2.81
N ASP A 17 9.94 -7.39 2.27
CA ASP A 17 9.61 -7.06 0.88
C ASP A 17 9.57 -5.54 0.64
N PHE A 18 9.02 -4.78 1.60
CA PHE A 18 9.05 -3.32 1.56
C PHE A 18 10.48 -2.77 1.62
N ALA A 19 11.32 -3.33 2.50
CA ALA A 19 12.74 -2.94 2.59
C ALA A 19 13.50 -3.25 1.29
N ARG A 20 13.26 -4.42 0.68
CA ARG A 20 13.84 -4.79 -0.62
C ARG A 20 13.41 -3.84 -1.73
N ALA A 21 12.13 -3.49 -1.78
CA ALA A 21 11.63 -2.55 -2.77
C ALA A 21 12.25 -1.16 -2.57
N ALA A 22 12.32 -0.67 -1.33
CA ALA A 22 12.94 0.61 -1.01
C ALA A 22 14.42 0.66 -1.41
N ALA A 23 15.16 -0.44 -1.25
CA ALA A 23 16.57 -0.54 -1.63
C ALA A 23 16.83 -0.36 -3.15
N THR A 24 15.80 -0.49 -4.00
CA THR A 24 15.94 -0.26 -5.45
C THR A 24 16.09 1.23 -5.81
N GLY A 25 15.70 2.14 -4.91
CA GLY A 25 15.64 3.57 -5.21
C GLY A 25 14.60 3.96 -6.26
N LEU A 26 13.68 3.04 -6.62
CA LEU A 26 12.60 3.27 -7.57
C LEU A 26 11.26 3.51 -6.85
N PRO A 27 10.32 4.27 -7.45
CA PRO A 27 8.99 4.45 -6.88
C PRO A 27 8.29 3.11 -6.63
N LEU A 28 7.72 2.94 -5.44
CA LEU A 28 7.01 1.72 -5.06
C LEU A 28 5.54 1.80 -5.49
N VAL A 29 5.07 0.79 -6.23
CA VAL A 29 3.64 0.61 -6.55
C VAL A 29 3.10 -0.58 -5.77
N VAL A 30 2.09 -0.36 -4.93
CA VAL A 30 1.44 -1.41 -4.14
C VAL A 30 0.03 -1.64 -4.66
N ASP A 31 -0.16 -2.77 -5.33
CA ASP A 31 -1.49 -3.22 -5.78
C ASP A 31 -2.26 -3.87 -4.63
N LEU A 32 -3.35 -3.20 -4.24
CA LEU A 32 -4.29 -3.56 -3.19
C LEU A 32 -5.65 -4.02 -3.75
N GLY A 33 -5.82 -4.15 -5.06
CA GLY A 33 -7.09 -4.51 -5.70
C GLY A 33 -7.61 -5.90 -5.29
N GLY A 34 -6.73 -6.78 -4.80
CA GLY A 34 -7.09 -8.08 -4.24
C GLY A 34 -7.23 -8.10 -2.70
N LEU A 35 -6.99 -6.98 -2.02
CA LEU A 35 -6.96 -6.90 -0.56
C LEU A 35 -8.36 -6.71 0.02
N ARG A 36 -8.85 -7.69 0.77
CA ARG A 36 -10.14 -7.67 1.47
C ARG A 36 -10.08 -6.91 2.80
N PHE A 37 -8.93 -6.95 3.47
CA PHE A 37 -8.68 -6.24 4.74
C PHE A 37 -7.18 -5.96 4.92
N GLY A 38 -6.86 -4.76 5.39
CA GLY A 38 -5.51 -4.37 5.82
C GLY A 38 -5.54 -3.82 7.25
N ASN A 39 -4.60 -4.28 8.08
CA ASN A 39 -4.45 -3.87 9.47
C ASN A 39 -3.66 -2.54 9.60
N ALA A 40 -3.39 -2.13 10.85
CA ALA A 40 -2.61 -0.93 11.14
C ALA A 40 -1.12 -1.08 10.78
N GLU A 41 -0.58 -2.30 10.84
CA GLU A 41 0.82 -2.58 10.48
C GLU A 41 1.05 -2.37 8.97
N LEU A 42 0.16 -2.85 8.12
CA LEU A 42 0.22 -2.58 6.68
C LEU A 42 0.20 -1.07 6.40
N LEU A 43 -0.68 -0.32 7.10
CA LEU A 43 -0.70 1.13 6.96
C LEU A 43 0.61 1.78 7.42
N ALA A 44 1.18 1.31 8.53
CA ALA A 44 2.48 1.78 9.01
C ALA A 44 3.59 1.51 7.98
N LEU A 45 3.65 0.32 7.38
CA LEU A 45 4.61 -0.02 6.33
C LEU A 45 4.48 0.91 5.10
N LEU A 46 3.24 1.17 4.65
CA LEU A 46 2.97 2.08 3.54
C LEU A 46 3.42 3.51 3.85
N ILE A 47 3.15 4.01 5.06
CA ILE A 47 3.59 5.34 5.51
C ILE A 47 5.12 5.39 5.59
N SER A 48 5.75 4.37 6.15
CA SER A 48 7.21 4.27 6.26
C SER A 48 7.92 4.21 4.91
N ALA A 49 7.28 3.63 3.89
CA ALA A 49 7.83 3.60 2.53
C ALA A 49 7.58 4.88 1.71
N ARG A 50 6.78 5.83 2.23
CA ARG A 50 6.47 7.11 1.55
C ARG A 50 7.66 8.02 1.23
N PRO A 51 8.78 8.05 1.99
CA PRO A 51 9.93 8.88 1.61
C PRO A 51 10.36 8.66 0.15
N ALA A 52 11.06 9.63 -0.43
CA ALA A 52 11.45 9.61 -1.84
C ALA A 52 12.10 8.26 -2.20
N PRO A 53 11.69 7.63 -3.31
CA PRO A 53 10.89 8.16 -4.43
C PRO A 53 9.35 8.07 -4.32
N GLY A 54 8.79 7.64 -3.18
CA GLY A 54 7.36 7.65 -2.91
C GLY A 54 6.62 6.33 -3.18
N VAL A 55 5.36 6.27 -2.73
CA VAL A 55 4.46 5.11 -2.82
C VAL A 55 3.18 5.49 -3.55
N ALA A 56 2.83 4.71 -4.56
CA ALA A 56 1.53 4.74 -5.22
C ALA A 56 0.72 3.48 -4.84
N LEU A 57 -0.58 3.66 -4.58
CA LEU A 57 -1.50 2.56 -4.30
C LEU A 57 -2.37 2.29 -5.52
N VAL A 58 -2.60 1.01 -5.84
CA VAL A 58 -3.50 0.61 -6.92
C VAL A 58 -4.73 -0.09 -6.35
N GLY A 59 -5.91 0.35 -6.78
CA GLY A 59 -7.22 -0.14 -6.34
C GLY A 59 -8.02 -0.86 -7.43
N PRO A 60 -9.30 -1.21 -7.18
CA PRO A 60 -10.15 -0.63 -6.14
C PRO A 60 -9.73 -1.02 -4.73
N LEU A 61 -9.72 -0.05 -3.80
CA LEU A 61 -9.46 -0.33 -2.39
C LEU A 61 -10.68 -0.99 -1.75
N SER A 62 -10.47 -1.95 -0.85
CA SER A 62 -11.59 -2.48 -0.07
C SER A 62 -12.22 -1.38 0.80
N PRO A 63 -13.54 -1.40 1.03
CA PRO A 63 -14.21 -0.40 1.86
C PRO A 63 -13.61 -0.28 3.27
N SER A 64 -13.14 -1.41 3.83
CA SER A 64 -12.48 -1.46 5.14
C SER A 64 -11.15 -0.70 5.14
N PHE A 65 -10.35 -0.86 4.08
CA PHE A 65 -9.06 -0.19 3.96
C PHE A 65 -9.22 1.29 3.59
N GLN A 66 -10.14 1.63 2.68
CA GLN A 66 -10.50 3.02 2.38
C GLN A 66 -10.92 3.77 3.65
N ARG A 67 -11.84 3.20 4.43
CA ARG A 67 -12.28 3.80 5.70
C ARG A 67 -11.14 3.99 6.69
N ARG A 68 -10.16 3.08 6.72
CA ARG A 68 -8.96 3.22 7.57
C ARG A 68 -8.12 4.41 7.15
N LEU A 69 -7.88 4.58 5.84
CA LEU A 69 -7.18 5.75 5.32
C LEU A 69 -7.91 7.04 5.69
N ASP A 70 -9.23 7.06 5.53
CA ASP A 70 -10.04 8.25 5.82
C ASP A 70 -10.03 8.63 7.30
N ILE A 71 -10.23 7.67 8.21
CA ILE A 71 -10.24 7.91 9.67
C ILE A 71 -8.86 8.36 10.17
N THR A 72 -7.79 7.84 9.58
CA THR A 72 -6.41 8.20 9.98
C THR A 72 -5.89 9.45 9.27
N GLY A 73 -6.67 10.03 8.35
CA GLY A 73 -6.22 11.13 7.49
C GLY A 73 -5.11 10.73 6.51
N ALA A 74 -4.84 9.44 6.34
CA ALA A 74 -3.75 8.94 5.51
C ALA A 74 -4.08 8.94 4.01
N THR A 75 -5.34 9.15 3.62
CA THR A 75 -5.76 9.19 2.21
C THR A 75 -4.93 10.19 1.39
N THR A 76 -4.60 11.36 1.94
CA THR A 76 -3.83 12.41 1.26
C THR A 76 -2.33 12.13 1.22
N LEU A 77 -1.85 11.10 1.92
CA LEU A 77 -0.44 10.73 1.94
C LEU A 77 -0.03 9.92 0.71
N PHE A 78 -1.00 9.31 0.02
CA PHE A 78 -0.78 8.37 -1.07
C PHE A 78 -1.34 8.88 -2.38
N ASP A 79 -0.64 8.55 -3.47
CA ASP A 79 -1.17 8.67 -4.82
C ASP A 79 -1.94 7.39 -5.16
N ILE A 80 -3.26 7.47 -5.29
CA ILE A 80 -4.15 6.30 -5.41
C ILE A 80 -4.72 6.23 -6.82
N HIS A 81 -4.40 5.13 -7.52
CA HIS A 81 -4.81 4.88 -8.89
C HIS A 81 -5.84 3.76 -8.99
N PRO A 82 -6.78 3.84 -9.94
CA PRO A 82 -7.81 2.82 -10.10
C PRO A 82 -7.30 1.54 -10.78
N THR A 83 -6.14 1.58 -11.44
CA THR A 83 -5.52 0.42 -12.11
C THR A 83 -4.01 0.54 -12.10
N LEU A 84 -3.31 -0.59 -12.32
CA LEU A 84 -1.86 -0.61 -12.44
C LEU A 84 -1.37 0.21 -13.64
N SER A 85 -2.07 0.12 -14.78
CA SER A 85 -1.73 0.91 -15.97
C SER A 85 -1.73 2.41 -15.66
N ALA A 86 -2.79 2.90 -15.00
CA ALA A 86 -2.87 4.31 -14.61
C ALA A 86 -1.72 4.76 -13.69
N ALA A 87 -1.24 3.88 -12.81
CA ALA A 87 -0.11 4.18 -11.92
C ALA A 87 1.27 4.19 -12.62
N LEU A 88 1.39 3.53 -13.78
CA LEU A 88 2.64 3.42 -14.54
C LEU A 88 2.76 4.50 -15.63
N ASP A 89 1.65 5.09 -16.07
CA ASP A 89 1.63 6.17 -17.07
C ASP A 89 2.08 7.55 -16.51
N ARG A 90 2.68 7.60 -15.32
CA ARG A 90 3.10 8.83 -14.62
C ARG A 90 4.57 9.17 -14.80
#